data_AF-A0AAF0MKP1-F1
#
_entry.id   AF-A0AAF0MKP1-F1
#
_cell.length_a   1.000
_cell.length_b   1.000
_cell.length_c   1.000
_cell.angle_alpha   90.00
_cell.angle_beta   90.00
_cell.angle_gamma   90.00
#
_symmetry.space_group_name_H-M   'P 1'
#
loop_
_entity.id
_entity.type
_entity.pdbx_description
1 polymer ?
#
loop_
_entity_poly.entity_id
_entity_poly.type
_entity_poly.pdbx_seq_one_letter_code
_entity_poly.pdbx_strand_id
1 'polypeptide(L)'
;MDRLASLRVRPQYSYLEDAVLEEILAEAVQDFLIYTNRKEDPGDEVDSIIVDMAAIKLNMLGAEGTSMVKEGEITRQWDSLPETLRLRMDRYRKAIWP
;
A
#
# COMPACT_ATOMS: atom_id res chain seq x y z
N MET A 1 7.83 2.77 -13.33
CA MET A 1 6.89 1.65 -13.65
C MET A 1 5.47 2.20 -13.62
N ASP A 2 4.55 1.72 -14.46
CA ASP A 2 3.15 2.19 -14.39
C ASP A 2 2.42 1.48 -13.22
N ARG A 3 2.13 2.25 -12.16
CA ARG A 3 1.51 1.76 -10.93
C ARG A 3 0.06 1.34 -11.14
N LEU A 4 -0.68 2.07 -11.97
CA LEU A 4 -2.08 1.77 -12.27
C LEU A 4 -2.16 0.49 -13.09
N ALA A 5 -1.36 0.36 -14.14
CA ALA A 5 -1.27 -0.86 -14.93
C ALA A 5 -0.90 -2.07 -14.05
N SER A 6 0.01 -1.88 -13.09
CA SER A 6 0.44 -2.93 -12.15
C SER A 6 -0.69 -3.42 -11.23
N LEU A 7 -1.58 -2.52 -10.79
CA LEU A 7 -2.79 -2.92 -10.05
C LEU A 7 -3.82 -3.58 -10.97
N ARG A 8 -3.96 -3.10 -12.21
CA ARG A 8 -4.96 -3.61 -13.17
C ARG A 8 -4.70 -5.05 -13.61
N VAL A 9 -3.45 -5.49 -13.62
CA VAL A 9 -3.07 -6.88 -13.89
C VAL A 9 -3.64 -7.84 -12.83
N ARG A 10 -3.96 -7.36 -11.62
CA ARG A 10 -4.51 -8.18 -10.55
C ARG A 10 -6.01 -8.43 -10.79
N PRO A 11 -6.44 -9.68 -11.05
CA PRO A 11 -7.82 -9.98 -11.46
C PRO A 11 -8.87 -9.49 -10.46
N GLN A 12 -8.54 -9.49 -9.16
CA GLN A 12 -9.40 -9.05 -8.07
C GLN A 12 -9.72 -7.54 -8.09
N TYR A 13 -9.06 -6.74 -8.91
CA TYR A 13 -9.35 -5.30 -9.04
C TYR A 13 -9.90 -4.94 -10.43
N SER A 14 -10.15 -5.93 -11.28
CA SER A 14 -10.61 -5.75 -12.66
C SER A 14 -11.97 -5.04 -12.76
N TYR A 15 -12.81 -5.16 -11.73
CA TYR A 15 -14.14 -4.54 -11.67
C TYR A 15 -14.13 -3.09 -11.16
N LEU A 16 -13.02 -2.63 -10.56
CA LEU A 16 -12.90 -1.26 -10.06
C LEU A 16 -12.61 -0.30 -11.22
N GLU A 17 -13.15 0.90 -11.12
CA GLU A 17 -12.84 2.00 -12.04
C GLU A 17 -11.42 2.51 -11.80
N ASP A 18 -10.76 2.95 -12.86
CA ASP A 18 -9.37 3.42 -12.79
C ASP A 18 -9.24 4.62 -11.84
N ALA A 19 -10.24 5.51 -11.77
CA ALA A 19 -10.27 6.64 -10.84
C ALA A 19 -10.17 6.21 -9.37
N VAL A 20 -10.80 5.08 -9.00
CA VAL A 20 -10.71 4.53 -7.63
C VAL A 20 -9.30 3.99 -7.37
N LEU A 21 -8.72 3.30 -8.35
CA LEU A 21 -7.36 2.77 -8.23
C LEU A 21 -6.32 3.90 -8.12
N GLU A 22 -6.52 4.99 -8.86
CA GLU A 22 -5.68 6.19 -8.81
C GLU A 22 -5.76 6.89 -7.45
N GLU A 23 -6.96 7.03 -6.88
CA GLU A 23 -7.14 7.63 -5.56
C GLU A 23 -6.42 6.81 -4.47
N ILE A 24 -6.57 5.49 -4.48
CA ILE A 24 -5.88 4.62 -3.52
C ILE A 24 -4.37 4.62 -3.72
N LEU A 25 -3.89 4.71 -4.97
CA LEU A 25 -2.46 4.89 -5.24
C LEU A 25 -1.95 6.23 -4.70
N ALA A 26 -2.71 7.31 -4.86
CA ALA A 26 -2.34 8.62 -4.34
C ALA A 26 -2.23 8.60 -2.81
N GLU A 27 -3.18 7.95 -2.13
CA GLU A 27 -3.09 7.74 -0.68
C GLU A 27 -1.85 6.91 -0.29
N ALA A 28 -1.59 5.81 -0.99
CA ALA A 28 -0.43 4.97 -0.72
C ALA A 28 0.90 5.74 -0.87
N VAL A 29 0.97 6.64 -1.85
CA VAL A 29 2.11 7.57 -1.99
C VAL A 29 2.22 8.50 -0.79
N GLN A 30 1.12 9.14 -0.38
CA GLN A 30 1.14 10.05 0.78
C GLN A 30 1.58 9.32 2.05
N ASP A 31 1.05 8.13 2.31
CA ASP A 31 1.42 7.32 3.47
C ASP A 31 2.91 6.94 3.44
N PHE A 32 3.43 6.58 2.27
CA PHE A 32 4.86 6.31 2.10
C PHE A 32 5.71 7.55 2.39
N LEU A 33 5.33 8.72 1.88
CA LEU A 33 6.04 9.98 2.10
C LEU A 33 6.05 10.38 3.57
N ILE A 34 4.91 10.27 4.25
CA ILE A 34 4.76 10.52 5.68
C ILE A 34 5.65 9.55 6.47
N TYR A 35 5.57 8.25 6.18
CA TYR A 35 6.34 7.23 6.88
C TYR A 35 7.86 7.43 6.71
N THR A 36 8.29 7.72 5.49
CA THR A 36 9.71 7.87 5.16
C THR A 36 10.25 9.27 5.44
N ASN A 37 9.41 10.18 5.89
CA ASN A 37 9.71 11.60 6.06
C ASN A 37 10.33 12.22 4.79
N ARG A 38 9.69 11.96 3.66
CA ARG A 38 10.05 12.51 2.34
C ARG A 38 8.97 13.49 1.90
N LYS A 39 9.38 14.49 1.11
CA LYS A 39 8.46 15.48 0.55
C LYS A 39 8.04 15.16 -0.87
N GLU A 40 8.79 14.28 -1.53
CA GLU A 40 8.67 13.98 -2.95
C GLU A 40 8.85 12.48 -3.16
N ASP A 41 8.11 11.98 -4.14
CA ASP A 41 8.12 10.60 -4.57
C ASP A 41 9.49 10.23 -5.18
N PRO A 42 10.19 9.22 -4.64
CA PRO A 42 11.45 8.73 -5.22
C PRO A 42 11.31 8.13 -6.63
N GLY A 43 10.09 7.93 -7.13
CA GLY A 43 9.81 7.39 -8.45
C GLY A 43 9.95 5.87 -8.49
N ASP A 44 10.52 5.36 -9.57
CA ASP A 44 10.49 3.93 -9.94
C ASP A 44 11.01 2.97 -8.85
N GLU A 45 11.93 3.41 -7.99
CA GLU A 45 12.52 2.58 -6.93
C GLU A 45 11.52 2.13 -5.85
N VAL A 46 10.42 2.88 -5.71
CA VAL A 46 9.40 2.64 -4.67
C VAL A 46 8.08 2.17 -5.26
N ASP A 47 7.93 2.12 -6.58
CA ASP A 47 6.67 1.74 -7.24
C ASP A 47 6.12 0.41 -6.74
N SER A 48 7.00 -0.59 -6.59
CA SER A 48 6.61 -1.90 -6.05
C SER A 48 6.09 -1.83 -4.60
N ILE A 49 6.62 -0.91 -3.79
CA ILE A 49 6.18 -0.70 -2.40
C ILE A 49 4.81 -0.01 -2.40
N ILE A 50 4.65 1.05 -3.22
CA ILE A 50 3.40 1.81 -3.33
C ILE A 50 2.27 0.91 -3.85
N VAL A 51 2.53 0.10 -4.88
CA VAL A 51 1.54 -0.86 -5.42
C VAL A 51 1.13 -1.90 -4.37
N ASP A 52 2.08 -2.38 -3.56
CA ASP A 52 1.77 -3.32 -2.47
C ASP A 52 0.95 -2.64 -1.36
N MET A 53 1.26 -1.40 -0.99
CA MET A 53 0.47 -0.61 -0.03
C MET A 53 -0.96 -0.37 -0.54
N ALA A 54 -1.10 0.03 -1.81
CA ALA A 54 -2.40 0.25 -2.44
C ALA A 54 -3.23 -1.05 -2.50
N ALA A 55 -2.62 -2.19 -2.82
CA ALA A 55 -3.30 -3.48 -2.81
C ALA A 55 -3.79 -3.86 -1.40
N ILE A 56 -3.01 -3.58 -0.36
CA ILE A 56 -3.43 -3.79 1.04
C ILE A 56 -4.65 -2.93 1.37
N LYS A 57 -4.60 -1.62 1.03
CA LYS A 57 -5.74 -0.70 1.22
C LYS A 57 -6.99 -1.16 0.49
N LEU A 58 -6.88 -1.57 -0.77
CA LEU A 58 -8.00 -2.10 -1.56
C LEU A 58 -8.61 -3.36 -0.94
N ASN A 59 -7.76 -4.27 -0.44
CA ASN A 59 -8.24 -5.46 0.26
C ASN A 59 -8.97 -5.10 1.56
N MET A 60 -8.57 -4.02 2.25
CA MET A 60 -9.26 -3.53 3.44
C MET A 60 -10.62 -2.92 3.10
N LEU A 61 -10.69 -2.05 2.09
CA LEU A 61 -11.94 -1.44 1.63
C LEU A 61 -12.97 -2.51 1.23
N GLY A 62 -12.53 -3.57 0.54
CA GLY A 62 -13.39 -4.72 0.22
C GLY A 62 -13.77 -5.60 1.42
N ALA A 63 -13.00 -5.54 2.52
CA ALA A 63 -13.23 -6.31 3.73
C ALA A 63 -14.13 -5.60 4.76
N GLU A 64 -14.48 -4.33 4.58
CA GLU A 64 -15.42 -3.60 5.45
C GLU A 64 -16.83 -4.24 5.49
N GLY A 65 -17.17 -5.08 4.51
CA GLY A 65 -18.37 -5.92 4.50
C GLY A 65 -18.21 -7.32 5.12
N THR A 66 -16.99 -7.72 5.52
CA THR A 66 -16.69 -9.07 6.01
C THR A 66 -15.85 -9.00 7.27
N SER A 67 -16.51 -8.81 8.41
CA SER A 67 -15.92 -8.94 9.74
C SER A 67 -15.28 -10.34 9.88
N MET A 68 -13.95 -10.41 9.84
CA MET A 68 -13.12 -11.62 9.96
C MET A 68 -13.17 -12.61 8.79
N VAL A 69 -12.15 -12.55 7.91
CA VAL A 69 -11.62 -13.78 7.29
C VAL A 69 -10.61 -14.38 8.26
N LYS A 70 -11.06 -15.37 9.03
CA LYS A 70 -10.24 -16.13 9.98
C LYS A 70 -9.55 -17.28 9.24
N GLU A 71 -8.47 -16.98 8.51
CA GLU A 71 -7.52 -18.02 8.09
C GLU A 71 -6.55 -18.29 9.24
N GLY A 72 -6.75 -19.42 9.93
CA GLY A 72 -5.74 -20.12 10.74
C GLY A 72 -4.88 -19.26 11.67
N GLU A 73 -5.29 -19.15 12.93
CA GLU A 73 -4.39 -18.89 14.09
C GLU A 73 -3.43 -17.68 14.02
N ILE A 74 -3.61 -16.76 13.08
CA ILE A 74 -2.92 -15.47 13.05
C ILE A 74 -4.00 -14.40 13.22
N THR A 75 -4.13 -13.90 14.44
CA THR A 75 -4.84 -12.65 14.71
C THR A 75 -4.08 -11.55 13.97
N ARG A 76 -4.46 -11.26 12.72
CA ARG A 76 -3.91 -10.13 11.97
C ARG A 76 -4.48 -8.86 12.58
N GLN A 77 -3.79 -8.33 13.57
CA GLN A 77 -4.00 -6.98 14.07
C GLN A 77 -3.38 -6.03 13.04
N TRP A 78 -4.19 -5.60 12.07
CA TRP A 78 -3.77 -4.77 10.95
C TRP A 78 -3.51 -3.30 11.32
N ASP A 79 -3.32 -2.98 12.61
CA ASP A 79 -2.79 -1.69 13.08
C ASP A 79 -1.34 -1.43 12.61
N SER A 80 -0.69 -2.44 12.00
CA SER A 80 0.68 -2.35 11.48
C SER A 80 0.80 -2.90 10.06
N LEU A 81 1.45 -2.15 9.17
CA LEU A 81 1.87 -2.62 7.85
C LEU A 81 2.67 -3.93 7.99
N PRO A 82 2.57 -4.87 7.03
CA PRO A 82 3.35 -6.10 7.07
C PRO A 82 4.83 -5.81 7.32
N GLU A 83 5.46 -6.55 8.24
CA GLU A 83 6.84 -6.27 8.67
C GLU A 83 7.81 -6.22 7.48
N THR A 84 7.63 -7.10 6.50
CA THR A 84 8.43 -7.14 5.27
C THR A 84 8.32 -5.85 4.44
N LEU A 85 7.13 -5.27 4.36
CA LEU A 85 6.88 -4.00 3.68
C LEU A 85 7.45 -2.83 4.47
N ARG A 86 7.27 -2.85 5.80
CA ARG A 86 7.86 -1.87 6.71
C ARG A 86 9.39 -1.83 6.60
N LEU A 87 10.05 -2.98 6.58
CA LEU A 87 11.49 -3.11 6.40
C LEU A 87 11.97 -2.59 5.03
N ARG A 88 11.16 -2.76 3.97
CA ARG A 88 11.46 -2.17 2.64
C ARG A 88 11.36 -0.64 2.69
N MET A 89 10.35 -0.10 3.36
CA MET A 89 10.16 1.35 3.53
C MET A 89 11.23 1.99 4.43
N ASP A 90 11.70 1.29 5.47
CA ASP A 90 12.74 1.78 6.38
C ASP A 90 14.03 2.17 5.64
N ARG A 91 14.36 1.52 4.53
CA ARG A 91 15.52 1.87 3.69
C ARG A 91 15.44 3.27 3.09
N TYR A 92 14.22 3.77 2.91
CA TYR A 92 13.96 5.07 2.32
C TYR A 92 13.69 6.15 3.37
N ARG A 93 13.64 5.79 4.65
CA ARG A 93 13.36 6.71 5.76
C ARG A 93 14.54 7.66 5.97
N LYS A 94 14.29 8.96 5.83
CA LYS A 94 15.30 9.98 6.15
C LYS A 94 15.42 10.10 7.67
N ALA A 95 16.66 10.03 8.17
CA ALA A 95 16.93 10.31 9.58
C ALA A 95 16.44 11.72 9.92
N ILE A 96 15.57 11.82 10.92
CA ILE A 96 15.20 13.10 11.49
C ILE A 96 16.35 13.45 12.44
N TRP A 97 17.25 14.33 11.99
CA TRP A 97 18.20 14.92 12.94
C TRP A 97 17.46 16.03 13.69
N PRO A 98 17.37 15.97 15.03
CA PRO A 98 16.74 17.02 15.84
C PRO A 98 17.53 18.33 15.81
#